data_AF-A0A0L8IAK3-F1
#
_entry.id   AF-A0A0L8IAK3-F1
#
_cell.length_a   1.000
_cell.length_b   1.000
_cell.length_c   1.000
_cell.angle_alpha   90.00
_cell.angle_beta   90.00
_cell.angle_gamma   90.00
#
_symmetry.space_group_name_H-M   'P 1'
#
loop_
_entity.id
_entity.type
_entity.pdbx_description
1 polymer ?
#
loop_
_entity_poly.entity_id
_entity_poly.type
_entity_poly.pdbx_seq_one_letter_code
_entity_poly.pdbx_strand_id
1 'polypeptide(L)' 'NYFRDICAEWCIDNPVELGGAGLVVEIDESKFMHRKYNRGHYREGHWVLGMVERGV' A
#
# COMPACT_ATOMS: atom_id res chain seq x y z
N ASN A 1 3.28 13.98 5.46
CA ASN A 1 3.22 12.94 4.41
C ASN A 1 2.35 11.82 4.92
N TYR A 2 1.27 11.55 4.19
CA TYR A 2 0.39 10.43 4.45
C TYR A 2 1.13 9.12 4.07
N PHE A 3 0.64 7.97 4.53
CA PHE A 3 1.29 6.67 4.23
C PHE A 3 1.44 6.46 2.72
N ARG A 4 0.45 6.90 1.93
CA ARG A 4 0.50 6.87 0.47
C ARG A 4 1.67 7.62 -0.14
N ASP A 5 1.95 8.83 0.34
CA ASP A 5 3.03 9.65 -0.21
C ASP A 5 4.38 8.96 0.02
N ILE A 6 4.56 8.39 1.23
CA ILE A 6 5.78 7.66 1.60
C ILE A 6 5.92 6.37 0.76
N CYS A 7 4.85 5.61 0.59
CA CYS A 7 4.87 4.41 -0.25
C CYS A 7 5.14 4.74 -1.72
N ALA A 8 4.54 5.80 -2.26
CA ALA A 8 4.78 6.26 -3.61
C ALA A 8 6.24 6.71 -3.80
N GLU A 9 6.78 7.51 -2.88
CA GLU A 9 8.19 7.91 -2.88
C GLU A 9 9.12 6.70 -2.85
N TRP A 10 8.88 5.73 -1.96
CA TRP A 10 9.69 4.52 -1.88
C TRP A 10 9.69 3.71 -3.19
N CYS A 11 8.53 3.56 -3.83
CA CYS A 11 8.41 2.86 -5.12
C CYS A 11 9.14 3.60 -6.26
N ILE A 12 9.17 4.94 -6.23
CA ILE A 12 9.93 5.75 -7.19
C ILE A 12 11.43 5.57 -6.97
N ASP A 13 11.87 5.57 -5.71
CA ASP A 13 13.29 5.46 -5.34
C ASP A 13 13.82 4.03 -5.51
N ASN A 14 12.95 3.02 -5.47
CA ASN A 14 13.30 1.60 -5.56
C ASN A 14 12.56 0.98 -6.75
N PRO A 15 13.08 1.14 -7.99
CA PRO A 15 12.47 0.58 -9.18
C PRO A 15 12.56 -0.95 -9.14
N VAL A 16 11.49 -1.56 -8.65
CA VAL A 16 11.24 -3.00 -8.66
C VAL A 16 10.16 -3.26 -9.70
N GLU A 17 10.29 -4.36 -10.44
CA GLU A 17 9.21 -4.79 -11.33
C GLU A 17 7.99 -5.20 -10.49
N LEU A 18 6.94 -4.39 -10.59
CA LEU A 18 5.67 -4.58 -9.92
C LEU A 18 4.65 -5.03 -10.97
N GLY A 19 4.24 -6.30 -10.92
CA GLY A 19 3.39 -6.92 -11.93
C GLY A 19 4.16 -7.40 -13.17
N GLY A 20 3.46 -7.56 -14.30
CA GLY A 20 4.05 -7.94 -15.58
C GLY A 20 4.59 -6.78 -16.44
N ALA A 21 5.54 -7.10 -17.33
CA ALA A 21 6.13 -6.13 -18.25
C ALA A 21 5.09 -5.41 -19.12
N GLY A 22 5.11 -4.07 -19.09
CA GLY A 22 4.20 -3.23 -19.87
C GLY A 22 2.78 -3.09 -19.29
N LEU A 23 2.52 -3.63 -18.10
CA LEU A 23 1.25 -3.46 -17.40
C LEU A 23 1.30 -2.29 -16.42
N VAL A 24 0.15 -1.62 -16.27
CA VAL A 24 -0.03 -0.62 -15.22
C VAL A 24 -0.57 -1.34 -13.99
N VAL A 25 0.08 -1.14 -12.85
CA VAL A 25 -0.37 -1.69 -11.56
C VAL A 25 -0.93 -0.59 -10.70
N GLU A 26 -2.14 -0.79 -10.21
CA GLU A 26 -2.72 0.03 -9.15
C GLU A 26 -2.33 -0.54 -7.79
N ILE A 27 -1.85 0.34 -6.91
CA ILE A 27 -1.45 -0.02 -5.56
C ILE A 27 -2.41 0.66 -4.59
N ASP A 28 -2.94 -0.10 -3.64
CA ASP A 28 -3.75 0.41 -2.53
C ASP A 28 -3.18 0.00 -1.18
N GLU A 29 -3.35 0.84 -0.17
CA GLU A 29 -2.74 0.66 1.14
C GLU A 29 -3.80 0.37 2.20
N SER A 30 -3.66 -0.78 2.87
CA SER A 30 -4.55 -1.18 3.95
C SER A 30 -3.77 -1.44 5.24
N LYS A 31 -4.16 -0.77 6.34
CA LYS A 31 -3.60 -1.06 7.67
C LYS A 31 -4.48 -2.06 8.41
N PHE A 32 -3.96 -3.27 8.56
CA PHE A 32 -4.61 -4.33 9.34
C PHE A 32 -4.20 -4.23 10.81
N MET A 33 -5.19 -3.94 11.65
CA MET A 33 -5.03 -3.89 13.10
C MET A 33 -6.32 -4.33 13.78
N HIS A 34 -6.22 -4.91 14.98
CA HIS A 34 -7.39 -5.27 15.77
C HIS A 34 -8.21 -4.01 16.10
N ARG A 35 -9.38 -3.89 15.47
CA ARG A 35 -10.29 -2.76 15.64
C ARG A 35 -11.69 -3.23 15.99
N LYS A 36 -11.99 -3.26 17.29
CA LYS A 36 -13.34 -3.07 17.84
C LYS A 36 -13.23 -2.56 19.29
N TYR A 37 -13.97 -1.48 19.61
CA TYR A 37 -14.09 -0.80 20.92
C TYR A 37 -12.82 -0.34 21.67
N ASN A 38 -11.84 0.27 21.01
CA ASN A 38 -11.16 1.44 21.59
C ASN A 38 -10.76 2.40 20.45
N ARG A 39 -11.76 3.18 20.03
CA ARG A 39 -11.73 4.11 18.90
C ARG A 39 -10.75 5.25 19.17
N GLY A 40 -10.12 5.75 18.11
CA GLY A 40 -9.17 6.89 18.16
C GLY A 40 -7.76 6.53 18.63
N HIS A 41 -7.56 5.39 19.29
CA HIS A 41 -6.22 4.98 19.73
C HIS A 41 -5.44 4.33 18.59
N TYR A 42 -4.21 4.80 18.37
CA TYR A 42 -3.26 4.13 17.50
C TYR A 42 -2.97 2.73 18.04
N ARG A 43 -2.99 1.72 17.16
CA ARG A 43 -2.46 0.41 17.50
C ARG A 43 -1.40 0.01 16.51
N GLU A 44 -0.47 -0.78 17.01
CA GLU A 44 0.41 -1.56 16.17
C GLU A 44 -0.41 -2.52 15.32
N GLY A 45 0.03 -2.66 14.08
CA GLY A 45 -0.64 -3.41 13.05
C GLY A 45 0.22 -3.42 11.81
N HIS A 46 -0.11 -4.30 10.88
CA HIS A 46 0.65 -4.47 9.66
C HIS A 46 0.05 -3.62 8.56
N TRP A 47 0.91 -2.90 7.85
CA TRP A 47 0.55 -2.34 6.57
C TRP A 47 0.65 -3.43 5.52
N VAL A 48 -0.39 -3.55 4.71
CA VAL A 48 -0.47 -4.46 3.58
C VAL A 48 -0.72 -3.61 2.35
N LEU A 49 0.12 -3.79 1.34
CA LEU A 49 -0.06 -3.19 0.03
C LEU A 49 -0.77 -4.20 -0.87
N GLY A 50 -1.96 -3.85 -1.32
CA GLY A 50 -2.68 -4.58 -2.34
C GLY A 50 -2.29 -4.07 -3.71
N MET A 51 -2.12 -4.96 -4.69
CA MET A 51 -1.72 -4.61 -6.04
C MET A 51 -2.66 -5.27 -7.03
N VAL A 52 -3.14 -4.51 -8.02
CA VAL A 52 -4.01 -5.01 -9.09
C VAL A 52 -3.43 -4.58 -10.42
N GLU A 53 -3.18 -5.56 -11.28
CA GLU A 53 -2.76 -5.31 -12.64
C GLU A 53 -3.97 -4.84 -13.47
N ARG A 54 -3.84 -3.66 -14.07
CA ARG A 54 -4.73 -3.20 -15.13
C ARG A 54 -4.13 -3.58 -16.48
N GLY A 55 -4.39 -4.83 -16.87
CA GLY A 55 -4.30 -5.25 -18.26
C GLY A 55 -5.56 -4.87 -19.04
N VAL A 56 -5.42 -4.65 -20.34
CA VAL A 56 -6.53 -4.51 -21.30
C VAL A 56 -7.48 -5.69 -21.21
#